data_AF-A0A0H2V2L5-F1
#
_entry.id   AF-A0A0H2V2L5-F1
#
_cell.length_a   1.000
_cell.length_b   1.000
_cell.length_c   1.000
_cell.angle_alpha   90.00
_cell.angle_beta   90.00
_cell.angle_gamma   90.00
#
_symmetry.space_group_name_H-M   'P 1'
#
loop_
_entity.id
_entity.type
_entity.pdbx_description
1 polymer ?
#
loop_
_entity_poly.entity_id
_entity_poly.type
_entity_poly.pdbx_seq_one_letter_code
_entity_poly.pdbx_strand_id
1 'polypeptide(L)'
;MRETGINVVACTGYYQDAFFPEHVVTRSVQELAQEMVDEIEQGIDGTELKAGIIAEIGSSEGKITPLEEKVFIAAALAHNQTGRPISTHTSFSTMGLEQLALLQAHGVDLSRVTVGHCDLKDNLDNILKMIDLGAYVQFDTIGKNSYYPDEKRIAMLHALRDRGLLNRVMLSMDITRRSHLKANGGYGYDYLLTTFIPQLRQSGFSQADVDVMLRENPSQFFQ
;
A
#
# COMPACT_ATOMS: atom_id res chain seq x y z
N MET A 1 14.90 12.00 -7.12
CA MET A 1 15.86 11.16 -7.89
C MET A 1 17.14 11.91 -8.20
N ARG A 2 17.14 12.93 -9.07
CA ARG A 2 18.38 13.59 -9.54
C ARG A 2 19.23 14.26 -8.45
N GLU A 3 18.61 15.01 -7.54
CA GLU A 3 19.33 15.74 -6.49
C GLU A 3 19.82 14.83 -5.35
N THR A 4 18.94 13.96 -4.85
CA THR A 4 19.21 13.15 -3.65
C THR A 4 19.80 11.78 -3.95
N GLY A 5 19.79 11.34 -5.21
CA GLY A 5 20.15 9.98 -5.61
C GLY A 5 19.15 8.89 -5.20
N ILE A 6 18.07 9.22 -4.46
CA ILE A 6 17.06 8.23 -4.05
C ILE A 6 16.28 7.73 -5.27
N ASN A 7 16.04 6.42 -5.34
CA ASN A 7 15.13 5.85 -6.32
C ASN A 7 13.68 6.13 -5.89
N VAL A 8 12.84 6.58 -6.82
CA VAL A 8 11.42 6.82 -6.60
C VAL A 8 10.66 6.00 -7.63
N VAL A 9 9.82 5.09 -7.16
CA VAL A 9 8.92 4.32 -8.03
C VAL A 9 7.60 5.08 -8.13
N ALA A 10 7.30 5.60 -9.31
CA ALA A 10 6.01 6.27 -9.58
C ALA A 10 4.89 5.23 -9.71
N CYS A 11 3.64 5.69 -9.58
CA CYS A 11 2.45 4.84 -9.67
C CYS A 11 1.49 5.33 -10.75
N THR A 12 0.55 4.47 -11.10
CA THR A 12 -0.63 4.76 -11.93
C THR A 12 -1.88 4.24 -11.21
N GLY A 13 -3.03 4.86 -11.43
CA GLY A 13 -4.31 4.38 -10.91
C GLY A 13 -5.25 5.50 -10.50
N TYR A 14 -6.32 5.10 -9.81
CA TYR A 14 -7.36 5.99 -9.34
C TYR A 14 -7.61 5.75 -7.86
N TYR A 15 -7.78 6.84 -7.10
CA TYR A 15 -7.84 6.80 -5.63
C TYR A 15 -9.13 6.15 -5.07
N GLN A 16 -10.07 6.94 -4.55
CA GLN A 16 -11.34 6.46 -4.01
C GLN A 16 -12.51 7.34 -4.47
N ASP A 17 -13.75 6.88 -4.26
CA ASP A 17 -14.97 7.45 -4.85
C ASP A 17 -15.07 8.98 -4.75
N ALA A 18 -14.83 9.52 -3.55
CA ALA A 18 -14.94 10.95 -3.26
C ALA A 18 -13.93 11.85 -4.01
N PHE A 19 -12.89 11.27 -4.61
CA PHE A 19 -11.80 11.99 -5.29
C PHE A 19 -11.71 11.64 -6.78
N PHE A 20 -12.59 10.79 -7.29
CA PHE A 20 -12.55 10.43 -8.70
C PHE A 20 -12.90 11.62 -9.59
N PRO A 21 -12.14 11.86 -10.68
CA PRO A 21 -12.53 12.80 -11.70
C PRO A 21 -13.74 12.28 -12.48
N GLU A 22 -14.49 13.19 -13.11
CA GLU A 22 -15.73 12.85 -13.84
C GLU A 22 -15.53 11.75 -14.90
N HIS A 23 -14.34 11.68 -15.52
CA HIS A 23 -14.07 10.68 -16.55
C HIS A 23 -14.01 9.24 -16.01
N VAL A 24 -13.78 9.04 -14.72
CA VAL A 24 -13.93 7.70 -14.11
C VAL A 24 -15.37 7.25 -14.20
N VAL A 25 -16.36 8.13 -14.17
CA VAL A 25 -17.77 7.76 -14.31
C VAL A 25 -18.08 7.37 -15.75
N THR A 26 -17.63 8.17 -16.70
CA THR A 26 -18.03 8.07 -18.12
C THR A 26 -17.22 7.08 -18.93
N ARG A 27 -15.95 6.86 -18.60
CA ARG A 27 -15.10 5.86 -19.28
C ARG A 27 -15.47 4.43 -18.88
N SER A 28 -15.31 3.54 -19.83
CA SER A 28 -15.39 2.09 -19.64
C SER A 28 -14.23 1.56 -18.80
N VAL A 29 -14.42 0.38 -18.21
CA VAL A 29 -13.36 -0.31 -17.46
C VAL A 29 -12.12 -0.60 -18.32
N GLN A 30 -12.31 -0.87 -19.61
CA GLN A 30 -11.22 -1.10 -20.56
C GLN A 30 -10.41 0.17 -20.82
N GLU A 31 -11.05 1.33 -20.94
CA GLU A 31 -10.34 2.60 -21.12
C GLU A 31 -9.52 2.97 -19.88
N LEU A 32 -10.04 2.74 -18.68
CA LEU A 32 -9.29 2.96 -17.43
C LEU A 32 -8.10 1.99 -17.31
N ALA A 33 -8.28 0.72 -17.72
CA ALA A 33 -7.19 -0.25 -17.73
C ALA A 33 -6.10 0.12 -18.75
N GLN A 34 -6.50 0.55 -19.95
CA GLN A 34 -5.56 0.95 -21.00
C GLN A 34 -4.73 2.17 -20.57
N GLU A 35 -5.34 3.13 -19.89
CA GLU A 35 -4.62 4.28 -19.31
C GLU A 35 -3.52 3.84 -18.34
N MET A 36 -3.83 2.92 -17.42
CA MET A 36 -2.82 2.38 -16.51
C MET A 36 -1.71 1.61 -17.25
N VAL A 37 -2.05 0.84 -18.28
CA VAL A 37 -1.07 0.13 -19.11
C VAL A 37 -0.17 1.11 -19.86
N ASP A 38 -0.71 2.17 -20.45
CA ASP A 38 0.06 3.16 -21.19
C ASP A 38 1.02 3.93 -20.27
N GLU A 39 0.60 4.26 -19.05
CA GLU A 39 1.46 4.89 -18.04
C GLU A 39 2.61 3.98 -17.57
N ILE A 40 2.39 2.66 -17.56
CA ILE A 40 3.41 1.66 -17.25
C ILE A 40 4.39 1.48 -18.42
N GLU A 41 3.90 1.41 -19.66
CA GLU A 41 4.70 0.98 -20.81
C GLU A 41 5.28 2.14 -21.62
N GLN A 42 4.65 3.32 -21.61
CA GLN A 42 5.03 4.48 -22.41
C GLN A 42 5.65 5.58 -21.54
N GLY A 43 4.90 6.03 -20.53
CA GLY A 43 5.33 7.04 -19.58
C GLY A 43 4.17 7.85 -19.00
N ILE A 44 4.45 8.64 -17.97
CA ILE A 44 3.48 9.45 -17.22
C ILE A 44 3.64 10.93 -17.54
N ASP A 45 2.53 11.67 -17.58
CA ASP A 45 2.48 13.13 -17.70
C ASP A 45 3.32 13.73 -18.87
N GLY A 46 3.43 13.00 -19.99
CA GLY A 46 4.22 13.42 -21.15
C GLY A 46 5.74 13.36 -20.94
N THR A 47 6.20 12.62 -19.94
CA THR A 47 7.62 12.40 -19.63
C THR A 47 8.07 10.99 -19.99
N GLU A 48 9.37 10.74 -19.96
CA GLU A 48 9.96 9.40 -20.14
C GLU A 48 9.82 8.48 -18.91
N LEU A 49 9.44 9.04 -17.75
CA LEU A 49 9.26 8.28 -16.51
C LEU A 49 8.02 7.40 -16.63
N LYS A 50 8.11 6.15 -16.15
CA LYS A 50 7.02 5.17 -16.21
C LYS A 50 6.52 4.83 -14.82
N ALA A 51 5.23 4.48 -14.73
CA ALA A 51 4.66 3.92 -13.51
C ALA A 51 5.24 2.51 -13.26
N GLY A 52 5.75 2.28 -12.06
CA GLY A 52 6.27 0.98 -11.64
C GLY A 52 5.27 0.19 -10.79
N ILE A 53 4.11 0.72 -10.48
CA ILE A 53 3.10 0.05 -9.65
C ILE A 53 1.71 0.62 -9.94
N ILE A 54 0.67 -0.20 -9.79
CA ILE A 54 -0.73 0.24 -9.84
C ILE A 54 -1.14 0.63 -8.42
N ALA A 55 -1.18 1.93 -8.10
CA ALA A 55 -1.35 2.44 -6.75
C ALA A 55 -1.78 3.93 -6.67
N GLU A 56 -2.26 4.42 -5.53
CA GLU A 56 -2.95 3.63 -4.50
C GLU A 56 -4.43 3.51 -4.94
N ILE A 57 -4.87 2.29 -5.25
CA ILE A 57 -6.28 2.06 -5.59
C ILE A 57 -7.09 1.83 -4.31
N GLY A 58 -8.13 2.63 -4.09
CA GLY A 58 -8.77 2.74 -2.79
C GLY A 58 -10.23 2.32 -2.76
N SER A 59 -10.65 1.84 -1.59
CA SER A 59 -12.07 1.73 -1.25
C SER A 59 -12.45 2.66 -0.11
N SER A 60 -13.71 3.10 -0.14
CA SER A 60 -14.33 3.92 0.90
C SER A 60 -14.42 3.18 2.25
N GLU A 61 -14.69 3.93 3.31
CA GLU A 61 -14.84 3.34 4.65
C GLU A 61 -16.06 2.39 4.71
N GLY A 62 -15.80 1.11 5.00
CA GLY A 62 -16.82 0.09 5.21
C GLY A 62 -17.59 -0.33 3.96
N LYS A 63 -17.17 0.07 2.75
CA LYS A 63 -17.79 -0.32 1.49
C LYS A 63 -16.83 -0.22 0.31
N ILE A 64 -17.11 -0.98 -0.74
CA ILE A 64 -16.57 -0.74 -2.09
C ILE A 64 -17.74 -0.19 -2.92
N THR A 65 -17.62 1.04 -3.43
CA THR A 65 -18.67 1.62 -4.29
C THR A 65 -18.66 1.00 -5.69
N PRO A 66 -19.71 1.18 -6.52
CA PRO A 66 -19.69 0.70 -7.91
C PRO A 66 -18.56 1.30 -8.76
N LEU A 67 -18.15 2.55 -8.49
CA LEU A 67 -17.03 3.17 -9.20
C LEU A 67 -15.69 2.63 -8.71
N GLU A 68 -15.54 2.40 -7.40
CA GLU A 68 -14.36 1.75 -6.85
C GLU A 68 -14.23 0.31 -7.38
N GLU A 69 -15.31 -0.46 -7.39
CA GLU A 69 -15.34 -1.80 -8.00
C GLU A 69 -14.85 -1.75 -9.45
N LYS A 70 -15.38 -0.82 -10.26
CA LYS A 70 -14.91 -0.62 -11.65
C LYS A 70 -13.41 -0.33 -11.71
N VAL A 71 -12.87 0.51 -10.82
CA VAL A 71 -11.44 0.83 -10.75
C VAL A 71 -10.61 -0.39 -10.35
N PHE A 72 -11.05 -1.19 -9.38
CA PHE A 72 -10.38 -2.43 -8.99
C PHE A 72 -10.34 -3.44 -10.13
N ILE A 73 -11.43 -3.57 -10.90
CA ILE A 73 -11.46 -4.42 -12.11
C ILE A 73 -10.48 -3.89 -13.15
N ALA A 74 -10.44 -2.58 -13.41
CA ALA A 74 -9.48 -1.99 -14.33
C ALA A 74 -8.03 -2.24 -13.90
N ALA A 75 -7.73 -2.12 -12.61
CA ALA A 75 -6.41 -2.41 -12.05
C ALA A 75 -6.03 -3.89 -12.20
N ALA A 76 -6.97 -4.81 -11.99
CA ALA A 76 -6.76 -6.23 -12.25
C ALA A 76 -6.44 -6.50 -13.74
N LEU A 77 -7.16 -5.86 -14.67
CA LEU A 77 -6.88 -5.98 -16.10
C LEU A 77 -5.48 -5.47 -16.46
N ALA A 78 -5.10 -4.29 -15.97
CA ALA A 78 -3.77 -3.71 -16.19
C ALA A 78 -2.66 -4.58 -15.57
N HIS A 79 -2.88 -5.12 -14.38
CA HIS A 79 -1.98 -6.08 -13.74
C HIS A 79 -1.80 -7.34 -14.59
N ASN A 80 -2.89 -7.96 -15.03
CA ASN A 80 -2.85 -9.19 -15.82
C ASN A 80 -2.11 -9.00 -17.16
N GLN A 81 -2.10 -7.77 -17.70
CA GLN A 81 -1.40 -7.44 -18.93
C GLN A 81 0.08 -7.11 -18.73
N THR A 82 0.44 -6.43 -17.63
CA THR A 82 1.80 -5.86 -17.44
C THR A 82 2.64 -6.59 -16.38
N GLY A 83 2.01 -7.37 -15.50
CA GLY A 83 2.65 -8.02 -14.36
C GLY A 83 3.11 -7.07 -13.24
N ARG A 84 2.89 -5.75 -13.36
CA ARG A 84 3.23 -4.79 -12.31
C ARG A 84 2.35 -5.00 -11.08
N PRO A 85 2.90 -4.91 -9.85
CA PRO A 85 2.14 -5.20 -8.65
C PRO A 85 1.03 -4.16 -8.41
N ILE A 86 0.10 -4.51 -7.52
CA ILE A 86 -0.99 -3.63 -7.06
C ILE A 86 -0.75 -3.25 -5.60
N SER A 87 -0.85 -1.96 -5.28
CA SER A 87 -0.90 -1.45 -3.90
C SER A 87 -2.24 -0.76 -3.65
N THR A 88 -2.98 -1.21 -2.63
CA THR A 88 -4.32 -0.70 -2.33
C THR A 88 -4.32 0.30 -1.18
N HIS A 89 -5.41 1.07 -1.07
CA HIS A 89 -5.77 1.90 0.07
C HIS A 89 -6.97 1.29 0.78
N THR A 90 -6.87 1.09 2.10
CA THR A 90 -8.03 0.78 2.94
C THR A 90 -8.41 1.96 3.82
N SER A 91 -9.64 2.45 3.68
CA SER A 91 -10.14 3.51 4.56
C SER A 91 -10.33 2.97 5.97
N PHE A 92 -9.49 3.42 6.92
CA PHE A 92 -9.50 2.99 8.33
C PHE A 92 -9.42 1.46 8.51
N SER A 93 -8.56 0.81 7.72
CA SER A 93 -8.34 -0.64 7.78
C SER A 93 -9.63 -1.45 7.53
N THR A 94 -10.53 -0.96 6.68
CA THR A 94 -11.76 -1.67 6.28
C THR A 94 -11.65 -2.23 4.86
N MET A 95 -12.46 -3.24 4.56
CA MET A 95 -12.63 -3.82 3.22
C MET A 95 -11.42 -4.56 2.61
N GLY A 96 -10.32 -4.75 3.33
CA GLY A 96 -9.11 -5.39 2.79
C GLY A 96 -9.35 -6.81 2.24
N LEU A 97 -10.17 -7.63 2.90
CA LEU A 97 -10.50 -8.98 2.41
C LEU A 97 -11.38 -8.94 1.16
N GLU A 98 -12.32 -8.00 1.11
CA GLU A 98 -13.19 -7.77 -0.03
C GLU A 98 -12.42 -7.25 -1.24
N GLN A 99 -11.43 -6.37 -1.04
CA GLN A 99 -10.49 -5.94 -2.08
C GLN A 99 -9.74 -7.14 -2.67
N LEU A 100 -9.18 -8.01 -1.82
CA LEU A 100 -8.48 -9.22 -2.28
C LEU A 100 -9.41 -10.18 -3.01
N ALA A 101 -10.63 -10.40 -2.50
CA ALA A 101 -11.61 -11.26 -3.15
C ALA A 101 -11.98 -10.74 -4.55
N LEU A 102 -12.16 -9.42 -4.70
CA LEU A 102 -12.47 -8.80 -5.98
C LEU A 102 -11.31 -8.94 -6.98
N LEU A 103 -10.08 -8.67 -6.56
CA LEU A 103 -8.90 -8.82 -7.41
C LEU A 103 -8.68 -10.28 -7.83
N GLN A 104 -8.79 -11.22 -6.88
CA GLN A 104 -8.66 -12.66 -7.15
C GLN A 104 -9.73 -13.17 -8.12
N ALA A 105 -10.98 -12.71 -7.97
CA ALA A 105 -12.06 -13.06 -8.90
C ALA A 105 -11.78 -12.60 -10.34
N HIS A 106 -10.92 -11.60 -10.51
CA HIS A 106 -10.46 -11.08 -11.81
C HIS A 106 -9.07 -11.58 -12.21
N GLY A 107 -8.62 -12.69 -11.62
CA GLY A 107 -7.43 -13.43 -12.06
C GLY A 107 -6.10 -12.92 -11.51
N VAL A 108 -6.11 -11.98 -10.56
CA VAL A 108 -4.88 -11.47 -9.94
C VAL A 108 -4.29 -12.51 -8.99
N ASP A 109 -3.00 -12.78 -9.13
CA ASP A 109 -2.23 -13.50 -8.09
C ASP A 109 -2.06 -12.59 -6.88
N LEU A 110 -2.66 -12.97 -5.74
CA LEU A 110 -2.65 -12.14 -4.54
C LEU A 110 -1.24 -11.94 -3.95
N SER A 111 -0.26 -12.77 -4.29
CA SER A 111 1.14 -12.52 -3.93
C SER A 111 1.74 -11.28 -4.60
N ARG A 112 1.07 -10.74 -5.62
CA ARG A 112 1.38 -9.47 -6.31
C ARG A 112 0.53 -8.29 -5.81
N VAL A 113 -0.22 -8.47 -4.71
CA VAL A 113 -1.03 -7.44 -4.07
C VAL A 113 -0.49 -7.11 -2.69
N THR A 114 -0.40 -5.82 -2.38
CA THR A 114 -0.10 -5.31 -1.05
C THR A 114 -1.24 -4.42 -0.56
N VAL A 115 -1.77 -4.72 0.63
CA VAL A 115 -2.92 -4.01 1.21
C VAL A 115 -2.43 -2.88 2.12
N GLY A 116 -2.70 -1.63 1.73
CA GLY A 116 -2.35 -0.43 2.48
C GLY A 116 -3.20 -0.22 3.73
N HIS A 117 -2.68 0.55 4.68
CA HIS A 117 -3.37 1.06 5.88
C HIS A 117 -4.00 -0.03 6.76
N CYS A 118 -3.32 -1.17 6.95
CA CYS A 118 -3.83 -2.26 7.79
C CYS A 118 -3.77 -1.95 9.30
N ASP A 119 -3.21 -0.80 9.68
CA ASP A 119 -2.72 -0.47 11.02
C ASP A 119 -3.38 0.78 11.65
N LEU A 120 -4.64 1.06 11.31
CA LEU A 120 -5.43 2.17 11.86
C LEU A 120 -6.46 1.73 12.93
N LYS A 121 -6.51 0.43 13.26
CA LYS A 121 -7.31 -0.14 14.35
C LYS A 121 -6.74 -1.49 14.80
N ASP A 122 -7.32 -2.08 15.85
CA ASP A 122 -7.06 -3.48 16.20
C ASP A 122 -7.57 -4.38 15.06
N ASN A 123 -6.67 -4.87 14.18
CA ASN A 123 -7.03 -5.47 12.88
C ASN A 123 -6.39 -6.85 12.64
N LEU A 124 -5.85 -7.49 13.68
CA LEU A 124 -5.05 -8.71 13.56
C LEU A 124 -5.79 -9.84 12.83
N ASP A 125 -7.07 -10.07 13.11
CA ASP A 125 -7.84 -11.16 12.50
C ASP A 125 -7.94 -11.04 10.97
N ASN A 126 -8.14 -9.82 10.46
CA ASN A 126 -8.17 -9.59 9.02
C ASN A 126 -6.77 -9.70 8.42
N ILE A 127 -5.75 -9.15 9.10
CA ILE A 127 -4.36 -9.25 8.64
C ILE A 127 -3.94 -10.71 8.47
N LEU A 128 -4.23 -11.58 9.44
CA LEU A 128 -3.91 -12.99 9.36
C LEU A 128 -4.58 -13.66 8.16
N LYS A 129 -5.86 -13.36 7.90
CA LYS A 129 -6.59 -13.87 6.73
C LYS A 129 -6.04 -13.33 5.41
N MET A 130 -5.66 -12.05 5.34
CA MET A 130 -5.06 -11.45 4.14
C MET A 130 -3.72 -12.10 3.80
N ILE A 131 -2.89 -12.36 4.82
CA ILE A 131 -1.61 -13.06 4.68
C ILE A 131 -1.82 -14.53 4.27
N ASP A 132 -2.81 -15.21 4.85
CA ASP A 132 -3.16 -16.61 4.51
C ASP A 132 -3.59 -16.76 3.03
N LEU A 133 -4.28 -15.74 2.49
CA LEU A 133 -4.60 -15.64 1.07
C LEU A 133 -3.38 -15.35 0.16
N GLY A 134 -2.21 -15.09 0.75
CA GLY A 134 -0.95 -14.88 0.05
C GLY A 134 -0.53 -13.42 -0.14
N ALA A 135 -1.38 -12.45 0.24
CA ALA A 135 -1.12 -11.02 0.05
C ALA A 135 -0.10 -10.46 1.05
N TYR A 136 0.54 -9.36 0.65
CA TYR A 136 1.30 -8.51 1.57
C TYR A 136 0.37 -7.54 2.31
N VAL A 137 0.74 -7.15 3.51
CA VAL A 137 0.06 -6.12 4.31
C VAL A 137 1.02 -5.01 4.69
N GLN A 138 0.52 -3.78 4.74
CA GLN A 138 1.32 -2.62 5.10
C GLN A 138 0.92 -2.05 6.46
N PHE A 139 1.95 -1.77 7.26
CA PHE A 139 1.89 -0.88 8.41
C PHE A 139 2.52 0.44 7.99
N ASP A 140 1.75 1.22 7.25
CA ASP A 140 2.20 2.42 6.54
C ASP A 140 1.71 3.73 7.18
N THR A 141 0.95 3.65 8.27
CA THR A 141 0.45 4.82 9.00
C THR A 141 1.22 5.08 10.29
N ILE A 142 2.45 4.55 10.40
CA ILE A 142 3.36 4.76 11.53
C ILE A 142 3.53 6.25 11.81
N GLY A 143 3.52 6.64 13.08
CA GLY A 143 3.61 8.03 13.51
C GLY A 143 2.27 8.79 13.52
N LYS A 144 1.21 8.26 12.88
CA LYS A 144 -0.15 8.84 12.91
C LYS A 144 -0.90 8.48 14.20
N ASN A 145 -0.26 8.78 15.33
CA ASN A 145 -0.66 8.37 16.67
C ASN A 145 -2.05 8.86 17.13
N SER A 146 -2.56 9.95 16.53
CA SER A 146 -3.92 10.44 16.81
C SER A 146 -5.03 9.56 16.22
N TYR A 147 -4.74 8.76 15.18
CA TYR A 147 -5.69 7.78 14.66
C TYR A 147 -5.57 6.45 15.40
N TYR A 148 -4.35 5.96 15.53
CA TYR A 148 -4.05 4.71 16.21
C TYR A 148 -2.62 4.77 16.76
N PRO A 149 -2.34 4.33 17.99
CA PRO A 149 -1.04 4.49 18.62
C PRO A 149 -0.01 3.47 18.10
N ASP A 150 1.23 3.92 17.91
CA ASP A 150 2.36 3.10 17.46
C ASP A 150 2.65 1.92 18.41
N GLU A 151 2.38 2.07 19.71
CA GLU A 151 2.47 0.98 20.69
C GLU A 151 1.60 -0.22 20.28
N LYS A 152 0.38 0.04 19.80
CA LYS A 152 -0.51 -1.02 19.33
C LYS A 152 -0.08 -1.57 17.97
N ARG A 153 0.50 -0.75 17.08
CA ARG A 153 1.15 -1.24 15.86
C ARG A 153 2.26 -2.23 16.18
N ILE A 154 3.13 -1.89 17.14
CA ILE A 154 4.21 -2.76 17.63
C ILE A 154 3.62 -4.07 18.18
N ALA A 155 2.53 -4.02 18.95
CA ALA A 155 1.87 -5.22 19.47
C ALA A 155 1.35 -6.15 18.36
N MET A 156 0.74 -5.60 17.30
CA MET A 156 0.33 -6.40 16.14
C MET A 156 1.53 -6.97 15.38
N LEU A 157 2.61 -6.20 15.23
CA LEU A 157 3.85 -6.71 14.62
C LEU A 157 4.44 -7.88 15.42
N HIS A 158 4.46 -7.82 16.76
CA HIS A 158 4.85 -8.97 17.60
C HIS A 158 4.01 -10.20 17.31
N ALA A 159 2.69 -10.05 17.21
CA ALA A 159 1.81 -11.16 16.90
C ALA A 159 2.12 -11.81 15.54
N LEU A 160 2.52 -11.02 14.53
CA LEU A 160 2.93 -11.54 13.22
C LEU A 160 4.31 -12.20 13.28
N ARG A 161 5.25 -11.63 14.04
CA ARG A 161 6.58 -12.21 14.28
C ARG A 161 6.50 -13.57 14.96
N ASP A 162 5.70 -13.69 16.02
CA ASP A 162 5.52 -14.92 16.78
C ASP A 162 4.93 -16.07 15.93
N ARG A 163 4.29 -15.72 14.81
CA ARG A 163 3.71 -16.65 13.83
C ARG A 163 4.61 -16.87 12.61
N GLY A 164 5.78 -16.23 12.54
CA GLY A 164 6.71 -16.34 11.41
C GLY A 164 6.21 -15.65 10.13
N LEU A 165 5.34 -14.63 10.24
CA LEU A 165 4.66 -13.99 9.10
C LEU A 165 5.28 -12.67 8.65
N LEU A 166 6.47 -12.30 9.16
CA LEU A 166 7.12 -11.03 8.81
C LEU A 166 7.47 -10.92 7.32
N ASN A 167 7.61 -12.03 6.60
CA ASN A 167 7.86 -12.07 5.15
C ASN A 167 6.66 -11.62 4.28
N ARG A 168 5.57 -11.16 4.91
CA ARG A 168 4.41 -10.55 4.25
C ARG A 168 4.08 -9.15 4.77
N VAL A 169 4.98 -8.54 5.53
CA VAL A 169 4.78 -7.21 6.15
C VAL A 169 5.72 -6.17 5.54
N MET A 170 5.19 -5.02 5.15
CA MET A 170 5.99 -3.85 4.75
C MET A 170 5.62 -2.63 5.61
N LEU A 171 6.55 -1.70 5.78
CA LEU A 171 6.39 -0.54 6.67
C LEU A 171 6.56 0.78 5.92
N SER A 172 5.81 1.81 6.31
CA SER A 172 5.94 3.17 5.79
C SER A 172 5.35 4.20 6.75
N MET A 173 5.27 5.46 6.32
CA MET A 173 4.81 6.61 7.12
C MET A 173 3.57 7.31 6.55
N ASP A 174 3.29 7.11 5.25
CA ASP A 174 2.24 7.78 4.50
C ASP A 174 2.16 9.31 4.77
N ILE A 175 3.24 10.00 4.39
CA ILE A 175 3.40 11.44 4.54
C ILE A 175 2.57 12.17 3.47
N THR A 176 1.39 12.67 3.86
CA THR A 176 0.46 13.32 2.92
C THR A 176 0.28 14.83 3.12
N ARG A 177 0.73 15.39 4.25
CA ARG A 177 0.50 16.80 4.61
C ARG A 177 1.81 17.57 4.76
N ARG A 178 1.78 18.86 4.41
CA ARG A 178 2.91 19.77 4.64
C ARG A 178 3.34 19.80 6.11
N SER A 179 2.37 19.75 7.04
CA SER A 179 2.62 19.73 8.49
C SER A 179 3.33 18.46 8.98
N HIS A 180 3.39 17.38 8.19
CA HIS A 180 4.15 16.18 8.56
C HIS A 180 5.67 16.35 8.32
N LEU A 181 6.09 17.34 7.53
CA LEU A 181 7.51 17.56 7.24
C LEU A 181 8.23 18.23 8.41
N LYS A 182 9.47 17.82 8.72
CA LYS A 182 10.28 18.36 9.83
C LYS A 182 10.48 19.88 9.77
N ALA A 183 10.63 20.43 8.56
CA ALA A 183 10.76 21.88 8.35
C ALA A 183 9.53 22.67 8.83
N ASN A 184 8.36 22.01 8.92
CA ASN A 184 7.11 22.60 9.40
C ASN A 184 6.72 22.10 10.81
N GLY A 185 7.69 21.54 11.56
CA GLY A 185 7.46 21.00 12.91
C GLY A 185 6.85 19.60 12.95
N GLY A 186 6.74 18.90 11.81
CA GLY A 186 6.32 17.50 11.75
C GLY A 186 7.44 16.51 12.06
N TYR A 187 7.12 15.22 11.99
CA TYR A 187 8.04 14.12 12.30
C TYR A 187 8.92 13.67 11.11
N GLY A 188 8.44 13.86 9.87
CA GLY A 188 9.17 13.53 8.64
C GLY A 188 9.24 12.03 8.30
N TYR A 189 9.75 11.74 7.10
CA TYR A 189 9.86 10.37 6.57
C TYR A 189 10.77 9.47 7.41
N ASP A 190 11.88 10.00 7.92
CA ASP A 190 12.87 9.26 8.70
C ASP A 190 12.46 9.02 10.16
N TYR A 191 11.27 9.48 10.59
CA TYR A 191 10.69 9.09 11.88
C TYR A 191 10.64 7.56 12.02
N LEU A 192 10.35 6.86 10.92
CA LEU A 192 10.39 5.41 10.84
C LEU A 192 11.71 4.86 11.40
N LEU A 193 12.84 5.39 10.92
CA LEU A 193 14.18 4.89 11.25
C LEU A 193 14.75 5.48 12.54
N THR A 194 14.41 6.73 12.86
CA THR A 194 14.94 7.46 14.00
C THR A 194 14.16 7.24 15.29
N THR A 195 12.90 6.81 15.19
CA THR A 195 11.99 6.66 16.34
C THR A 195 11.30 5.31 16.38
N PHE A 196 10.50 4.96 15.36
CA PHE A 196 9.67 3.74 15.41
C PHE A 196 10.50 2.44 15.43
N ILE A 197 11.46 2.29 14.51
CA ILE A 197 12.35 1.11 14.45
C ILE A 197 13.17 0.94 15.73
N PRO A 198 13.78 1.98 16.32
CA PRO A 198 14.38 1.89 17.65
C PRO A 198 13.44 1.34 18.74
N GLN A 199 12.18 1.82 18.78
CA GLN A 199 11.17 1.31 19.74
C GLN A 199 10.82 -0.16 19.46
N LEU A 200 10.63 -0.52 18.19
CA LEU A 200 10.34 -1.90 17.78
C LEU A 200 11.47 -2.85 18.20
N ARG A 201 12.73 -2.45 17.99
CA ARG A 201 13.91 -3.23 18.42
C ARG A 201 14.02 -3.32 19.94
N GLN A 202 13.77 -2.23 20.67
CA GLN A 202 13.73 -2.23 22.14
C GLN A 202 12.67 -3.20 22.68
N SER A 203 11.55 -3.37 21.97
CA SER A 203 10.50 -4.31 22.34
C SER A 203 10.84 -5.79 22.03
N GLY A 204 11.94 -6.09 21.34
CA GLY A 204 12.43 -7.47 21.14
C GLY A 204 12.64 -7.91 19.69
N PHE A 205 12.42 -7.04 18.70
CA PHE A 205 12.74 -7.34 17.30
C PHE A 205 14.25 -7.32 17.05
N SER A 206 14.74 -8.31 16.32
CA SER A 206 16.13 -8.31 15.85
C SER A 206 16.30 -7.34 14.68
N GLN A 207 17.56 -6.99 14.35
CA GLN A 207 17.82 -6.23 13.12
C GLN A 207 17.43 -7.03 11.86
N ALA A 208 17.59 -8.36 11.89
CA ALA A 208 17.17 -9.22 10.79
C ALA A 208 15.64 -9.17 10.58
N ASP A 209 14.85 -9.17 11.65
CA ASP A 209 13.39 -9.02 11.56
C ASP A 209 13.00 -7.68 10.91
N VAL A 210 13.69 -6.60 11.27
CA VAL A 210 13.48 -5.26 10.67
C VAL A 210 13.85 -5.26 9.19
N ASP A 211 14.99 -5.86 8.86
CA ASP A 211 15.50 -5.93 7.51
C ASP A 211 14.61 -6.75 6.57
N VAL A 212 13.95 -7.80 7.08
CA VAL A 212 12.92 -8.53 6.31
C VAL A 212 11.85 -7.56 5.82
N MET A 213 11.31 -6.71 6.71
CA MET A 213 10.21 -5.80 6.38
C MET A 213 10.61 -4.57 5.57
N LEU A 214 11.83 -4.04 5.78
CA LEU A 214 12.29 -2.79 5.16
C LEU A 214 13.15 -2.98 3.89
N ARG A 215 13.74 -4.17 3.70
CA ARG A 215 14.66 -4.44 2.61
C ARG A 215 14.24 -5.64 1.79
N GLU A 216 14.04 -6.80 2.43
CA GLU A 216 13.82 -8.05 1.70
C GLU A 216 12.44 -8.09 1.04
N ASN A 217 11.38 -7.82 1.80
CA ASN A 217 10.02 -7.81 1.28
C ASN A 217 9.83 -6.76 0.17
N PRO A 218 10.26 -5.48 0.34
CA PRO A 218 10.18 -4.51 -0.75
C PRO A 218 10.97 -4.93 -1.99
N SER A 219 12.17 -5.52 -1.82
CA SER A 219 12.99 -5.97 -2.97
C SER A 219 12.34 -7.12 -3.72
N GLN A 220 11.64 -8.02 -3.04
CA GLN A 220 10.93 -9.13 -3.69
C GLN A 220 9.62 -8.67 -4.36
N PHE A 221 8.92 -7.71 -3.76
CA PHE A 221 7.60 -7.30 -4.20
C PHE A 221 7.61 -6.26 -5.32
N PHE A 222 8.44 -5.21 -5.21
CA PHE A 222 8.41 -4.08 -6.15
C PHE A 222 9.26 -4.27 -7.41
N GLN A 223 10.03 -5.36 -7.50
CA GLN A 223 10.75 -5.74 -8.72
C GLN A 223 9.79 -6.39 -9.71
#